data_AF-A0A6L8ENG4-F1
#
_entry.id   AF-A0A6L8ENG4-F1
#
_cell.length_a   1.000
_cell.length_b   1.000
_cell.length_c   1.000
_cell.angle_alpha   90.00
_cell.angle_beta   90.00
_cell.angle_gamma   90.00
#
_symmetry.space_group_name_H-M   'P 1'
#
loop_
_entity.id
_entity.type
_entity.pdbx_description
1 polymer ?
#
loop_
_entity_poly.entity_id
_entity_poly.type
_entity_poly.pdbx_seq_one_letter_code
_entity_poly.pdbx_strand_id
1 'polypeptide(L)' 'MTDLDAALALIRRGADEIIRDDDLRKKLERGAPLRVKTGFDPTAPDLHLG' A
#
# COMPACT_ATOMS: atom_id res chain seq x y z
N MET A 1 -14.08 12.58 -0.78
CA MET A 1 -12.63 12.76 -1.07
C MET A 1 -11.91 12.44 0.22
N THR A 2 -11.18 11.34 0.27
CA THR A 2 -10.46 10.93 1.49
C THR A 2 -9.35 11.92 1.76
N ASP A 3 -9.18 12.33 3.02
CA ASP A 3 -8.04 13.15 3.42
C ASP A 3 -6.72 12.41 3.12
N LEU A 4 -5.81 13.07 2.40
CA LEU A 4 -4.57 12.48 1.90
C LEU A 4 -3.64 12.08 3.05
N ASP A 5 -3.55 12.94 4.07
CA ASP A 5 -2.68 12.69 5.22
C ASP A 5 -3.23 11.55 6.07
N ALA A 6 -4.56 11.47 6.25
CA ALA A 6 -5.21 10.31 6.86
C ALA A 6 -4.97 9.00 6.07
N ALA A 7 -5.02 9.04 4.73
CA ALA A 7 -4.75 7.87 3.89
C ALA A 7 -3.30 7.39 4.02
N LEU A 8 -2.34 8.31 4.01
CA LEU A 8 -0.92 8.00 4.24
C LEU A 8 -0.70 7.42 5.63
N ALA A 9 -1.32 7.98 6.67
CA ALA A 9 -1.23 7.46 8.02
C ALA A 9 -1.76 6.01 8.13
N LEU A 10 -2.85 5.69 7.43
CA LEU A 10 -3.39 4.33 7.38
C LEU A 10 -2.47 3.35 6.67
N ILE A 11 -1.85 3.74 5.55
CA ILE A 11 -0.94 2.88 4.80
C ILE A 11 0.35 2.63 5.60
N ARG A 12 0.86 3.65 6.29
CA ARG A 12 2.06 3.54 7.15
C ARG A 12 1.84 2.64 8.36
N ARG A 13 0.60 2.49 8.84
CA ARG A 13 0.29 1.70 10.02
C ARG A 13 0.51 0.21 9.74
N GLY A 14 1.58 -0.36 10.30
CA GLY A 14 1.93 -1.77 10.13
C GLY A 14 2.79 -2.07 8.90
N ALA A 15 3.17 -1.04 8.14
CA ALA A 15 4.22 -1.18 7.14
C ALA A 15 5.59 -1.19 7.83
N ASP A 16 6.42 -2.16 7.50
CA ASP A 16 7.82 -2.20 7.96
C ASP A 16 8.64 -1.07 7.33
N GLU A 17 8.50 -0.88 6.01
CA GLU A 17 9.16 0.18 5.26
C GLU A 17 8.29 0.66 4.09
N ILE A 18 8.39 1.96 3.77
CA ILE A 18 7.87 2.54 2.53
C ILE A 18 9.03 3.14 1.74
N ILE A 19 9.41 2.45 0.67
CA ILE A 19 10.45 2.93 -0.23
C ILE A 19 9.90 4.11 -1.05
N ARG A 20 10.53 5.29 -0.91
CA ARG A 20 10.13 6.54 -1.58
C ARG A 20 8.71 6.99 -1.22
N ASP A 21 8.51 7.30 0.06
CA ASP A 21 7.23 7.80 0.59
C ASP A 21 6.69 9.03 -0.18
N ASP A 22 7.57 9.94 -0.62
CA ASP A 22 7.19 11.09 -1.46
C ASP A 22 6.57 10.68 -2.80
N ASP A 23 7.02 9.58 -3.40
CA ASP A 23 6.44 9.07 -4.66
C ASP A 23 5.05 8.47 -4.41
N LEU A 24 4.82 7.84 -3.24
CA LEU A 24 3.50 7.35 -2.85
C LEU A 24 2.53 8.53 -2.65
N ARG A 25 2.96 9.60 -1.97
CA ARG A 25 2.18 10.84 -1.81
C ARG A 25 1.76 11.42 -3.16
N LYS A 26 2.73 11.63 -4.07
CA LYS A 26 2.47 12.15 -5.44
C LYS A 26 1.48 11.27 -6.22
N LYS A 27 1.54 9.95 -6.05
CA LYS A 27 0.59 9.02 -6.70
C LYS A 27 -0.82 9.17 -6.15
N LEU A 28 -0.97 9.33 -4.83
CA LEU A 28 -2.27 9.52 -4.18
C LEU A 28 -2.88 10.90 -4.50
N GLU A 29 -2.06 11.95 -4.59
CA GLU A 29 -2.47 13.31 -4.98
C GLU A 29 -3.13 13.38 -6.36
N ARG A 30 -2.80 12.45 -7.27
CA ARG A 30 -3.42 12.37 -8.60
C ARG A 30 -4.93 12.11 -8.56
N GLY A 31 -5.47 11.64 -7.42
CA GLY A 31 -6.91 11.43 -7.24
C GLY A 31 -7.51 10.31 -8.10
N ALA A 32 -6.67 9.48 -8.73
CA ALA A 32 -7.06 8.34 -9.54
C ALA A 32 -6.74 7.02 -8.82
N PRO A 33 -7.57 5.96 -8.97
CA PRO A 33 -7.28 4.66 -8.38
C PRO A 33 -5.87 4.15 -8.73
N LEU A 34 -5.15 3.69 -7.71
CA LEU A 34 -3.82 3.09 -7.88
C LEU A 34 -3.95 1.58 -8.07
N ARG A 35 -3.10 1.03 -8.95
CA ARG A 35 -2.96 -0.42 -9.08
C ARG A 35 -2.01 -0.92 -7.99
N VAL A 36 -2.55 -1.70 -7.05
CA VAL A 36 -1.78 -2.38 -6.00
C VAL A 36 -1.57 -3.83 -6.44
N LYS A 37 -0.34 -4.33 -6.33
CA LYS A 37 0.03 -5.68 -6.75
C LYS A 37 0.87 -6.34 -5.68
N THR A 38 0.53 -7.58 -5.38
CA THR A 38 1.35 -8.52 -4.60
C THR A 38 1.45 -9.83 -5.38
N GLY A 39 2.53 -10.59 -5.15
CA GLY A 39 2.74 -11.91 -5.74
C GLY A 39 2.81 -12.96 -4.64
N PHE A 40 2.15 -14.10 -4.88
CA PHE A 40 2.18 -15.25 -3.98
C PHE A 40 2.80 -16.43 -4.73
N ASP A 41 3.64 -17.20 -4.04
CA ASP A 41 4.21 -18.45 -4.56
C ASP A 41 3.15 -19.57 -4.48
N PRO A 42 2.77 -20.20 -5.61
CA PRO A 42 1.74 -21.25 -5.61
C PRO A 42 2.21 -22.60 -5.03
N THR A 43 3.49 -22.75 -4.64
CA THR A 43 4.01 -24.03 -4.11
C THR A 43 3.42 -24.42 -2.74
N ALA A 44 2.86 -23.47 -1.99
CA ALA A 44 2.08 -23.72 -0.77
C ALA A 44 0.69 -23.08 -0.91
N PRO A 45 -0.39 -23.87 -1.04
CA PRO A 45 -1.72 -23.34 -1.31
C PRO A 45 -2.42 -22.76 -0.06
N ASP A 46 -1.96 -23.12 1.14
CA ASP A 46 -2.61 -22.75 2.39
C ASP A 46 -2.20 -21.36 2.86
N LEU A 47 -3.17 -20.46 3.03
CA LEU A 47 -2.95 -19.15 3.62
C LEU A 47 -2.93 -19.25 5.15
N HIS A 48 -1.94 -18.62 5.78
CA HIS A 48 -1.83 -18.50 7.23
C HIS A 48 -1.78 -17.03 7.66
N LEU A 49 -1.70 -16.77 8.97
CA LEU A 49 -1.74 -15.42 9.57
C LEU A 49 -0.48 -14.56 9.33
N GLY A 50 0.45 -15.03 8.52
CA GLY A 50 1.76 -14.41 8.30
C GLY A 50 1.78 -13.50 7.09
#